data_AF-A0A0D1JFI0-F1
#
_entry.id   AF-A0A0D1JFI0-F1
#
_cell.length_a   1.000
_cell.length_b   1.000
_cell.length_c   1.000
_cell.angle_alpha   90.00
_cell.angle_beta   90.00
_cell.angle_gamma   90.00
#
_symmetry.space_group_name_H-M   'P 1'
#
loop_
_entity.id
_entity.type
_entity.pdbx_description
1 polymer ?
#
loop_
_entity_poly.entity_id
_entity_poly.type
_entity_poly.pdbx_seq_one_letter_code
_entity_poly.pdbx_strand_id
1 'polypeptide(L)' 'MAPLNKQTVQGISPQVKLFDVKVLNDKGGGEVNDVINGINWCIKQDVDIINLSFGFQKDDKGLRNAINKAIE' A
#
# COMPACT_ATOMS: atom_id res chain seq x y z
N MET A 1 6.47 12.38 22.61
CA MET A 1 5.18 12.83 22.05
C MET A 1 5.43 14.12 21.28
N ALA A 2 5.02 14.19 20.00
CA ALA A 2 5.15 15.42 19.22
C ALA A 2 4.19 16.50 19.76
N PRO A 3 4.56 17.79 19.75
CA PRO A 3 3.71 18.86 20.26
C PRO A 3 2.44 19.01 19.42
N LEU A 4 1.36 19.38 20.10
CA LEU A 4 0.01 19.52 19.56
C LEU A 4 -0.06 20.69 18.56
N ASN A 5 0.34 20.46 17.32
CA ASN A 5 -0.06 21.33 16.22
C ASN A 5 -1.60 21.28 16.17
N LYS A 6 -2.29 22.42 16.10
CA LYS A 6 -3.75 22.49 15.83
C LYS A 6 -4.03 21.98 14.41
N GLN A 7 -3.80 20.69 14.16
CA GLN A 7 -4.26 19.99 12.99
C GLN A 7 -5.67 19.52 13.29
N THR A 8 -6.63 19.93 12.46
CA THR A 8 -8.07 19.62 12.62
C THR A 8 -8.39 18.15 12.35
N VAL A 9 -7.40 17.33 11.99
CA VAL A 9 -7.55 15.92 11.66
C VAL A 9 -6.41 15.15 12.34
N GLN A 10 -6.79 14.13 13.09
CA GLN A 10 -5.87 13.18 13.72
C GLN A 10 -6.09 11.80 13.10
N GLY A 11 -5.01 11.19 12.59
CA GLY A 11 -5.07 9.81 12.09
C GLY A 11 -5.33 8.82 13.23
N ILE A 12 -5.98 7.69 12.92
CA ILE A 12 -6.33 6.64 13.90
C ILE A 12 -5.08 6.10 14.61
N SER A 13 -3.97 5.95 13.89
CA SER A 13 -2.69 5.52 14.45
C SER A 13 -1.61 6.57 14.18
N PRO A 14 -1.47 7.59 15.04
CA PRO A 14 -0.62 8.75 14.75
C PRO A 14 0.89 8.48 14.89
N GLN A 15 1.27 7.29 15.40
CA GLN A 15 2.67 6.92 15.65
C GLN A 15 3.23 5.92 14.61
N VAL A 16 2.45 5.56 13.58
CA VAL A 16 2.94 4.67 12.52
C VAL A 16 3.96 5.37 11.64
N LYS A 17 4.89 4.59 11.10
CA LYS A 17 5.74 5.03 9.99
C LYS A 17 5.00 4.77 8.68
N LEU A 18 4.79 5.82 7.89
CA LEU A 18 4.14 5.71 6.59
C LEU A 18 5.18 5.48 5.48
N PHE A 19 4.83 4.63 4.53
CA PHE A 19 5.54 4.42 3.27
C PHE A 19 4.61 4.77 2.11
N ASP A 20 5.12 5.52 1.13
CA ASP A 20 4.45 5.80 -0.14
C ASP A 20 4.94 4.79 -1.18
N VAL A 21 3.99 4.06 -1.78
CA VAL A 21 4.25 3.14 -2.89
C VAL A 21 3.30 3.47 -4.03
N LYS A 22 3.71 4.41 -4.90
CA LYS A 22 2.92 4.84 -6.06
C LYS A 22 2.82 3.75 -7.13
N VAL A 23 1.61 3.20 -7.29
CA VAL A 23 1.27 2.18 -8.32
C VAL A 23 0.15 2.62 -9.27
N LEU A 24 -0.44 3.81 -9.04
CA LEU A 24 -1.49 4.38 -9.89
C LEU A 24 -1.01 5.67 -10.57
N ASN A 25 -1.55 5.94 -11.76
CA ASN A 25 -1.38 7.18 -12.50
C ASN A 25 -2.29 8.30 -11.96
N ASP A 26 -2.18 9.48 -12.57
CA ASP A 26 -2.93 10.69 -12.23
C ASP A 26 -4.45 10.59 -12.43
N LYS A 27 -4.91 9.60 -13.19
CA LYS A 27 -6.34 9.27 -13.40
C LYS A 27 -6.83 8.12 -12.50
N GLY A 28 -5.99 7.62 -11.60
CA GLY A 28 -6.31 6.50 -10.70
C GLY A 28 -6.25 5.11 -11.36
N GLY A 29 -5.75 5.00 -12.60
CA GLY A 29 -5.52 3.72 -13.26
C GLY A 29 -4.13 3.17 -12.95
N GLY A 30 -3.98 1.84 -12.92
CA GLY A 30 -2.69 1.18 -12.73
C GLY A 30 -2.65 -0.17 -13.42
N GLU A 31 -1.44 -0.58 -13.81
CA GLU A 31 -1.21 -1.90 -14.40
C GLU A 31 -0.99 -2.94 -13.31
N VAL A 32 -1.42 -4.18 -13.56
CA VAL A 32 -1.25 -5.29 -12.60
C VAL A 32 0.22 -5.47 -12.20
N ASN A 33 1.14 -5.33 -13.17
CA ASN A 33 2.58 -5.46 -12.92
C ASN A 33 3.13 -4.38 -11.98
N ASP A 34 2.62 -3.16 -12.04
CA ASP A 34 3.05 -2.08 -11.14
C ASP A 34 2.63 -2.39 -9.69
N VAL A 35 1.42 -2.94 -9.51
CA VAL A 35 0.92 -3.38 -8.21
C VAL A 35 1.72 -4.57 -7.67
N ILE A 36 2.04 -5.56 -8.50
CA ILE A 36 2.92 -6.69 -8.12
C ILE A 36 4.29 -6.18 -7.64
N ASN A 37 4.89 -5.24 -8.38
CA ASN A 37 6.17 -4.65 -8.01
C ASN A 37 6.09 -3.86 -6.70
N GLY A 38 5.00 -3.12 -6.49
CA GLY A 38 4.74 -2.40 -5.24
C GLY A 38 4.63 -3.34 -4.03
N ILE A 39 3.86 -4.44 -4.16
CA ILE A 39 3.74 -5.44 -3.09
C ILE A 39 5.11 -6.07 -2.78
N ASN A 40 5.87 -6.48 -3.80
CA ASN A 40 7.20 -7.05 -3.60
C ASN A 40 8.17 -6.05 -2.92
N TRP A 41 8.03 -4.75 -3.22
CA TRP A 41 8.80 -3.72 -2.54
C TRP A 41 8.42 -3.62 -1.06
N CYS A 42 7.13 -3.65 -0.71
CA CYS A 42 6.66 -3.67 0.68
C CYS A 42 7.22 -4.86 1.46
N ILE A 43 7.19 -6.06 0.87
CA ILE A 43 7.80 -7.28 1.45
C ILE A 43 9.29 -7.05 1.72
N LYS A 44 10.03 -6.50 0.73
CA LYS A 44 11.46 -6.23 0.88
C LYS A 44 11.76 -5.17 1.97
N GLN A 45 10.83 -4.26 2.21
CA GLN A 45 10.95 -3.25 3.25
C GLN A 45 10.46 -3.73 4.63
N ASP A 46 9.99 -4.98 4.75
CA ASP A 46 9.47 -5.56 5.99
C ASP A 46 8.31 -4.72 6.56
N VAL A 47 7.37 -4.34 5.69
CA VAL A 47 6.21 -3.51 6.08
C VAL A 47 5.15 -4.37 6.76
N ASP A 48 4.69 -3.93 7.94
CA ASP A 48 3.70 -4.67 8.73
C ASP A 48 2.29 -4.69 8.12
N ILE A 49 1.87 -3.60 7.45
CA ILE A 49 0.51 -3.41 6.91
C ILE A 49 0.57 -2.78 5.53
N ILE A 50 -0.08 -3.41 4.55
CA ILE A 50 -0.29 -2.86 3.20
C ILE A 50 -1.76 -2.44 3.07
N ASN A 51 -2.01 -1.18 2.68
CA ASN A 51 -3.35 -0.68 2.38
C ASN A 51 -3.51 -0.46 0.87
N LEU A 52 -4.52 -1.09 0.27
CA LEU A 52 -4.83 -0.98 -1.17
C LEU A 52 -6.27 -0.48 -1.33
N SER A 53 -6.45 0.83 -1.53
CA SER A 53 -7.78 1.45 -1.70
C SER A 53 -8.26 1.40 -3.16
N PHE A 54 -8.04 0.28 -3.84
CA PHE A 54 -8.42 0.01 -5.23
C PHE A 54 -8.54 -1.51 -5.46
N GLY A 55 -8.97 -1.92 -6.66
CA GLY A 55 -9.02 -3.33 -7.05
C GLY A 55 -9.11 -3.53 -8.55
N PHE A 56 -8.99 -4.78 -8.99
CA PHE A 56 -9.13 -5.20 -10.38
C PHE A 56 -10.40 -6.03 -10.58
N GLN A 57 -11.03 -5.90 -11.75
CA GLN A 57 -12.27 -6.63 -12.06
C GLN A 57 -12.04 -8.10 -12.45
N LYS A 58 -10.82 -8.45 -12.86
CA LYS A 58 -10.44 -9.80 -13.30
C LYS A 58 -9.34 -10.33 -12.40
N ASP A 59 -9.37 -11.64 -12.15
CA ASP A 59 -8.29 -12.34 -11.46
C ASP A 59 -7.01 -12.30 -12.30
N ASP A 60 -5.88 -12.14 -11.62
CA ASP A 60 -4.55 -12.29 -12.19
C ASP A 60 -3.73 -13.18 -11.28
N LYS A 61 -3.19 -14.27 -11.85
CA LYS A 61 -2.44 -15.27 -11.09
C LYS A 61 -1.17 -14.67 -10.46
N GLY A 62 -0.50 -13.74 -11.15
CA GLY A 62 0.70 -13.08 -10.65
C GLY A 62 0.39 -12.19 -9.45
N LEU A 63 -0.68 -11.40 -9.54
CA LEU A 63 -1.14 -10.55 -8.45
C LEU A 63 -1.57 -11.37 -7.24
N ARG A 64 -2.37 -12.42 -7.44
CA ARG A 64 -2.77 -13.32 -6.35
C ARG A 64 -1.56 -13.94 -5.64
N ASN A 65 -0.56 -14.37 -6.40
CA ASN A 65 0.67 -14.93 -5.82
C ASN A 65 1.46 -13.88 -5.03
N ALA A 66 1.55 -12.64 -5.51
CA ALA A 66 2.22 -11.55 -4.80
C ALA A 66 1.51 -11.23 -3.48
N ILE A 67 0.17 -11.21 -3.47
CA ILE A 67 -0.64 -11.03 -2.26
C ILE A 67 -0.41 -12.18 -1.28
N ASN A 68 -0.46 -13.43 -1.75
CA ASN A 68 -0.21 -14.60 -0.90
C ASN A 68 1.18 -14.56 -0.27
N LYS A 69 2.20 -14.12 -1.01
CA LYS A 69 3.56 -13.97 -0.48
C LYS A 69 3.66 -12.86 0.58
N ALA A 70 2.80 -11.86 0.55
CA ALA A 70 2.81 -10.75 1.51
C ALA A 70 2.15 -11.09 2.86
N ILE A 71 1.47 -12.24 2.95
CA ILE A 71 0.78 -12.70 4.17
C ILE A 71 1.43 -13.95 4.78
N GLU A 72 2.49 -14.45 4.17
CA GLU A 72 3.37 -15.51 4.72
C GLU A 72 4.27 -14.94 5.83
#